data_AF-A0A7C1VXA1-F1
#
_entry.id   AF-A0A7C1VXA1-F1
#
_cell.length_a   1.000
_cell.length_b   1.000
_cell.length_c   1.000
_cell.angle_alpha   90.00
_cell.angle_beta   90.00
_cell.angle_gamma   90.00
#
_symmetry.space_group_name_H-M   'P 1'
#
loop_
_entity.id
_entity.type
_entity.pdbx_description
1 polymer ?
#
loop_
_entity_poly.entity_id
_entity_poly.type
_entity_poly.pdbx_seq_one_letter_code
_entity_poly.pdbx_strand_id
1 'polypeptide(L)'
;MDEKNILREVKIRPIRKEEFSLWKELMNKYHYLGYKRMPGKNIHYVATLRDRWVALLGWGSAALKCKVRDEFIGWDEKKRLERLFLLANNVRFLIFPWINIKNLASKILSLNLKRLSNDFKLLYGHPVVLGETFVDLSSYKGTCYRAANWIYLGKTVIGHLKFPR
;
A
#
# COMPACT_ATOMS: atom_id res chain seq x y z
N MET A 1 -27.32 10.39 2.84
CA MET A 1 -26.34 9.96 3.86
C MET A 1 -25.05 10.74 3.61
N ASP A 2 -24.59 11.55 4.56
CA ASP A 2 -23.45 12.46 4.37
C ASP A 2 -22.14 11.67 4.12
N GLU A 3 -21.42 12.00 3.04
CA GLU A 3 -20.12 11.41 2.69
C GLU A 3 -19.08 11.55 3.81
N LYS A 4 -19.18 12.59 4.65
CA LYS A 4 -18.28 12.70 5.83
C LYS A 4 -18.54 11.61 6.86
N ASN A 5 -19.79 11.16 7.01
CA ASN A 5 -20.16 10.16 7.99
C ASN A 5 -19.71 8.76 7.54
N ILE A 6 -19.85 8.44 6.24
CA ILE A 6 -19.43 7.14 5.70
C ILE A 6 -17.92 6.91 5.81
N LEU A 7 -17.10 7.95 5.61
CA LEU A 7 -15.64 7.85 5.73
C LEU A 7 -15.16 7.55 7.15
N ARG A 8 -15.96 7.85 8.18
CA ARG A 8 -15.66 7.53 9.58
C ARG A 8 -15.91 6.05 9.89
N GLU A 9 -16.79 5.40 9.14
CA GLU A 9 -17.11 3.97 9.30
C GLU A 9 -16.08 3.04 8.63
N VAL A 10 -15.14 3.60 7.85
CA VAL A 10 -14.10 2.80 7.18
C VAL A 10 -13.18 2.16 8.22
N LYS A 11 -13.12 0.84 8.19
CA LYS A 11 -12.18 0.03 8.97
C LYS A 11 -11.19 -0.64 8.04
N ILE A 12 -9.96 -0.87 8.51
CA ILE A 12 -8.94 -1.61 7.77
C ILE A 12 -8.29 -2.63 8.70
N ARG A 13 -8.08 -3.84 8.19
CA ARG A 13 -7.45 -4.93 8.92
C ARG A 13 -6.71 -5.90 7.99
N PRO A 14 -5.72 -6.65 8.51
CA PRO A 14 -5.26 -7.85 7.86
C PRO A 14 -6.44 -8.76 7.55
N ILE A 15 -6.35 -9.44 6.41
CA ILE A 15 -7.28 -10.51 6.11
C ILE A 15 -7.04 -11.70 7.04
N ARG A 16 -8.08 -12.49 7.27
CA ARG A 16 -7.98 -13.81 7.88
C ARG A 16 -7.45 -14.80 6.85
N LYS A 17 -6.95 -15.95 7.31
CA LYS A 17 -6.34 -16.96 6.43
C LYS A 17 -7.33 -17.47 5.39
N GLU A 18 -8.59 -17.62 5.78
CA GLU A 18 -9.69 -18.14 4.95
C GLU A 18 -10.12 -17.13 3.89
N GLU A 19 -9.90 -15.84 4.14
CA GLU A 19 -10.24 -14.74 3.23
C GLU A 19 -9.24 -14.59 2.07
N PHE A 20 -8.09 -15.28 2.13
CA PHE A 20 -7.03 -15.12 1.14
C PHE A 20 -7.43 -15.55 -0.27
N SER A 21 -8.20 -16.63 -0.41
CA SER A 21 -8.67 -17.09 -1.73
C SER A 21 -9.53 -16.02 -2.40
N LEU A 22 -10.50 -15.47 -1.67
CA LEU A 22 -11.37 -14.39 -2.14
C LEU A 22 -10.57 -13.12 -2.45
N TRP A 23 -9.65 -12.74 -1.55
CA TRP A 23 -8.77 -11.58 -1.77
C TRP A 23 -8.00 -11.71 -3.08
N LYS A 24 -7.42 -12.90 -3.33
CA LYS A 24 -6.66 -13.20 -4.54
C LYS A 24 -7.54 -13.13 -5.78
N GLU A 25 -8.72 -13.75 -5.74
CA GLU A 25 -9.68 -13.74 -6.85
C GLU A 25 -10.08 -12.30 -7.23
N LEU A 26 -10.53 -11.51 -6.24
CA LEU A 26 -10.96 -10.14 -6.43
C LEU A 26 -9.82 -9.24 -6.91
N MET A 27 -8.61 -9.40 -6.35
CA MET A 27 -7.42 -8.69 -6.81
C MET A 27 -7.09 -9.06 -8.26
N ASN A 28 -7.19 -10.34 -8.63
CA ASN A 28 -6.93 -10.77 -10.00
C ASN A 28 -7.96 -10.24 -10.99
N LYS A 29 -9.23 -10.21 -10.59
CA LYS A 29 -10.35 -9.82 -11.45
C LYS A 29 -10.44 -8.32 -11.68
N TYR A 30 -10.17 -7.50 -10.66
CA TYR A 30 -10.50 -6.08 -10.70
C TYR A 30 -9.29 -5.15 -10.66
N HIS A 31 -8.11 -5.61 -10.25
CA HIS A 31 -6.90 -4.80 -10.35
C HIS A 31 -6.33 -4.89 -11.76
N TYR A 32 -5.97 -3.75 -12.37
CA TYR A 32 -5.47 -3.69 -13.75
C TYR A 32 -4.20 -4.53 -14.01
N LEU A 33 -3.37 -4.74 -12.99
CA LEU A 33 -2.20 -5.65 -13.04
C LEU A 33 -2.49 -7.10 -12.59
N GLY A 34 -3.74 -7.40 -12.24
CA GLY A 34 -4.16 -8.63 -11.60
C GLY A 34 -3.40 -8.93 -10.31
N TYR A 35 -3.49 -10.19 -9.87
CA TYR A 35 -2.68 -10.70 -8.77
C TYR A 35 -1.39 -11.33 -9.28
N LYS A 36 -0.26 -10.90 -8.71
CA LYS A 36 1.03 -11.58 -8.83
C LYS A 36 1.53 -11.84 -7.42
N ARG A 37 2.26 -12.94 -7.21
CA ARG A 37 2.85 -13.28 -5.90
C ARG A 37 3.62 -12.08 -5.37
N MET A 38 3.33 -11.67 -4.13
CA MET A 38 4.04 -10.58 -3.49
C MET A 38 5.42 -11.04 -2.99
N PRO A 39 6.46 -10.22 -3.15
CA PRO A 39 7.82 -10.59 -2.77
C PRO A 39 8.01 -10.57 -1.25
N GLY A 40 8.82 -11.51 -0.76
CA GLY A 40 9.32 -11.54 0.62
C GLY A 40 8.21 -11.52 1.68
N LYS A 41 8.49 -10.78 2.77
CA LYS A 41 7.54 -10.53 3.86
C LYS A 41 6.40 -9.67 3.33
N ASN A 42 5.16 -10.15 3.48
CA ASN A 42 4.00 -9.48 2.90
C ASN A 42 2.75 -9.60 3.77
N ILE A 43 1.91 -8.56 3.72
CA ILE A 43 0.64 -8.49 4.44
C ILE A 43 -0.46 -8.09 3.47
N HIS A 44 -1.58 -8.79 3.56
CA HIS A 44 -2.78 -8.54 2.78
C HIS A 44 -3.83 -7.90 3.68
N TYR A 45 -4.41 -6.79 3.23
CA TYR A 45 -5.41 -6.05 3.96
C TYR A 45 -6.72 -6.00 3.19
N VAL A 46 -7.79 -5.87 3.95
CA VAL A 46 -9.12 -5.50 3.48
C VAL A 46 -9.55 -4.22 4.20
N ALA A 47 -10.10 -3.28 3.44
CA ALA A 47 -10.88 -2.18 3.99
C ALA A 47 -12.37 -2.52 3.89
N THR A 48 -13.10 -2.28 4.98
CA THR A 48 -14.53 -2.51 5.05
C THR A 48 -15.28 -1.25 5.40
N LEU A 49 -16.49 -1.13 4.86
CA LEU A 49 -17.54 -0.26 5.38
C LEU A 49 -18.54 -1.16 6.08
N ARG A 50 -18.62 -1.04 7.40
CA ARG A 50 -19.28 -2.05 8.26
C ARG A 50 -18.63 -3.41 7.98
N ASP A 51 -19.38 -4.35 7.42
CA ASP A 51 -18.89 -5.70 7.09
C ASP A 51 -18.71 -5.93 5.58
N ARG A 52 -18.96 -4.91 4.75
CA ARG A 52 -18.78 -5.02 3.29
C ARG A 52 -17.37 -4.64 2.90
N TRP A 53 -16.71 -5.49 2.12
CA TRP A 53 -15.41 -5.18 1.54
C TRP A 53 -15.55 -4.06 0.51
N VAL A 54 -14.69 -3.06 0.60
CA VAL A 54 -14.70 -1.90 -0.33
C VAL A 54 -13.36 -1.68 -1.01
N ALA A 55 -12.28 -2.18 -0.42
CA ALA A 55 -10.95 -2.09 -0.98
C ALA A 55 -10.03 -3.21 -0.50
N LEU A 56 -8.98 -3.47 -1.28
CA LEU A 56 -7.92 -4.43 -0.96
C LEU A 56 -6.55 -3.73 -1.05
N LEU A 57 -5.64 -4.05 -0.13
CA LEU A 57 -4.26 -3.58 -0.18
C LEU A 57 -3.28 -4.73 0.03
N GLY A 58 -2.16 -4.68 -0.67
CA GLY A 58 -1.04 -5.60 -0.49
C GLY A 58 0.23 -4.82 -0.20
N TRP A 59 0.90 -5.18 0.89
CA TRP A 59 2.24 -4.71 1.22
C TRP A 59 3.23 -5.86 1.11
N GLY A 60 4.34 -5.66 0.41
CA GLY A 60 5.44 -6.61 0.33
C GLY A 60 6.75 -5.99 0.77
N SER A 61 7.85 -6.75 0.67
CA SER A 61 9.19 -6.21 0.86
C SER A 61 9.47 -5.08 -0.14
N ALA A 62 10.27 -4.11 0.28
CA ALA A 62 10.73 -3.02 -0.58
C ALA A 62 11.53 -3.50 -1.79
N ALA A 63 11.55 -2.70 -2.86
CA ALA A 63 12.36 -2.96 -4.04
C ALA A 63 13.84 -3.00 -3.65
N LEU A 64 14.55 -4.04 -4.07
CA LEU A 64 15.96 -4.25 -3.68
C LEU A 64 16.84 -3.04 -4.04
N LYS A 65 16.70 -2.54 -5.26
CA LYS A 65 17.46 -1.39 -5.77
C LYS A 65 16.50 -0.28 -6.19
N CYS A 66 16.65 0.90 -5.61
CA CYS A 66 15.92 2.09 -6.02
C CYS A 66 16.80 3.31 -5.80
N LYS A 67 17.53 3.74 -6.83
CA LYS A 67 18.52 4.82 -6.73
C LYS A 67 17.91 6.11 -6.16
N VAL A 68 16.75 6.52 -6.67
CA VAL A 68 16.06 7.74 -6.23
C VAL A 68 15.65 7.68 -4.75
N ARG A 69 15.24 6.50 -4.26
CA ARG A 69 14.97 6.27 -2.83
C ARG A 69 16.26 6.41 -2.03
N ASP A 70 17.29 5.68 -2.45
CA ASP A 70 18.54 5.56 -1.73
C ASP A 70 19.21 6.95 -1.61
N GLU A 71 19.21 7.75 -2.68
CA GLU A 71 19.69 9.14 -2.70
C GLU A 71 18.93 10.05 -1.74
N PHE A 72 17.59 9.97 -1.74
CA PHE A 72 16.77 10.80 -0.85
C PHE A 72 16.96 10.47 0.63
N ILE A 73 17.10 9.19 0.96
CA ILE A 73 17.36 8.77 2.35
C ILE A 73 18.84 9.00 2.73
N GLY A 74 19.75 9.18 1.76
CA GLY A 74 21.18 9.27 1.99
C GLY A 74 21.83 7.90 2.25
N TRP A 75 21.31 6.85 1.63
CA TRP A 75 21.83 5.49 1.70
C TRP A 75 22.86 5.22 0.60
N ASP A 76 24.00 4.69 1.03
CA ASP A 76 24.90 3.91 0.19
C ASP A 76 24.42 2.45 0.11
N GLU A 77 25.13 1.62 -0.67
CA GLU A 77 24.78 0.21 -0.84
C GLU A 77 24.79 -0.58 0.47
N LYS A 78 25.76 -0.31 1.36
CA LYS A 78 25.88 -1.00 2.64
C LYS A 78 24.67 -0.69 3.53
N LYS A 79 24.34 0.59 3.73
CA LYS A 79 23.17 1.04 4.50
C LYS A 79 21.87 0.47 3.92
N ARG A 80 21.75 0.44 2.59
CA ARG A 80 20.58 -0.17 1.94
C ARG A 80 20.44 -1.63 2.33
N LEU A 81 21.48 -2.45 2.17
CA LEU A 81 21.41 -3.88 2.50
C LEU A 81 21.09 -4.10 3.99
N GLU A 82 21.67 -3.29 4.87
CA GLU A 82 21.44 -3.36 6.31
C GLU A 82 20.05 -2.91 6.74
N ARG A 83 19.40 -1.98 6.01
CA ARG A 83 18.18 -1.29 6.48
C ARG A 83 16.95 -1.49 5.60
N LEU A 84 17.08 -2.12 4.43
CA LEU A 84 15.96 -2.30 3.50
C LEU A 84 14.78 -3.05 4.13
N PHE A 85 15.04 -3.95 5.08
CA PHE A 85 14.00 -4.68 5.78
C PHE A 85 13.05 -3.79 6.59
N LEU A 86 13.46 -2.56 6.92
CA LEU A 86 12.63 -1.56 7.60
C LEU A 86 11.65 -0.86 6.64
N LEU A 87 11.72 -1.14 5.34
CA LEU A 87 10.85 -0.56 4.32
C LEU A 87 9.85 -1.60 3.82
N ALA A 88 8.66 -1.12 3.46
CA ALA A 88 7.64 -1.94 2.82
C ALA A 88 7.12 -1.26 1.55
N ASN A 89 6.73 -2.08 0.57
CA ASN A 89 6.18 -1.61 -0.68
C ASN A 89 4.67 -1.87 -0.75
N ASN A 90 3.87 -0.83 -0.99
CA ASN A 90 2.47 -0.99 -1.35
C ASN A 90 2.36 -1.41 -2.83
N VAL A 91 2.46 -2.72 -3.04
CA VAL A 91 2.49 -3.35 -4.37
C VAL A 91 1.10 -3.49 -4.99
N ARG A 92 0.03 -3.47 -4.19
CA ARG A 92 -1.35 -3.56 -4.67
C ARG A 92 -2.24 -2.62 -3.89
N PHE A 93 -3.06 -1.88 -4.62
CA PHE A 93 -4.14 -1.10 -4.03
C PHE A 93 -5.34 -1.05 -4.98
N LEU A 94 -6.44 -1.65 -4.56
CA LEU A 94 -7.67 -1.78 -5.33
C LEU A 94 -8.83 -1.18 -4.53
N ILE A 95 -9.51 -0.19 -5.10
CA ILE A 95 -10.88 0.19 -4.72
C ILE A 95 -11.81 -0.54 -5.70
N PHE A 96 -12.87 -1.20 -5.21
CA PHE A 96 -13.73 -1.94 -6.14
C PHE A 96 -14.41 -1.01 -7.15
N PRO A 97 -14.60 -1.44 -8.42
CA PRO A 97 -15.11 -0.58 -9.49
C PRO A 97 -16.48 0.05 -9.24
N TRP A 98 -17.33 -0.61 -8.46
CA TRP A 98 -18.67 -0.13 -8.09
C TRP A 98 -18.65 0.80 -6.87
N ILE A 99 -17.51 1.04 -6.23
CA ILE A 99 -17.38 1.93 -5.08
C ILE A 99 -16.95 3.31 -5.57
N ASN A 100 -17.90 4.25 -5.57
CA ASN A 100 -17.65 5.65 -5.91
C ASN A 100 -17.88 6.52 -4.68
N ILE A 101 -16.84 6.65 -3.83
CA ILE A 101 -16.87 7.49 -2.63
C ILE A 101 -15.67 8.44 -2.67
N LYS A 102 -15.95 9.74 -2.64
CA LYS A 102 -14.92 10.78 -2.65
C LYS A 102 -13.97 10.61 -1.46
N ASN A 103 -12.67 10.77 -1.69
CA ASN A 103 -11.60 10.67 -0.68
C ASN A 103 -11.45 9.29 0.01
N LEU A 104 -12.17 8.25 -0.42
CA LEU A 104 -12.07 6.93 0.18
C LEU A 104 -10.66 6.34 0.08
N ALA A 105 -10.03 6.45 -1.10
CA ALA A 105 -8.71 5.88 -1.33
C ALA A 105 -7.63 6.48 -0.41
N SER A 106 -7.59 7.82 -0.27
CA SER A 106 -6.63 8.49 0.62
C SER A 106 -6.93 8.21 2.10
N LYS A 107 -8.21 8.14 2.49
CA LYS A 107 -8.61 7.73 3.85
C LYS A 107 -8.12 6.33 4.19
N ILE A 108 -8.33 5.37 3.27
CA ILE A 108 -7.89 3.98 3.44
C ILE A 108 -6.37 3.89 3.56
N LEU A 109 -5.62 4.55 2.68
CA LEU A 109 -4.16 4.59 2.76
C LEU A 109 -3.68 5.16 4.10
N SER A 110 -4.25 6.28 4.55
CA SER A 110 -3.90 6.89 5.83
C SER A 110 -4.16 5.96 7.01
N LEU A 111 -5.32 5.29 7.02
CA LEU A 111 -5.64 4.30 8.06
C LEU A 111 -4.69 3.10 8.03
N ASN A 112 -4.30 2.63 6.83
CA ASN A 112 -3.40 1.49 6.71
C ASN A 112 -1.99 1.81 7.20
N LEU A 113 -1.46 2.97 6.84
CA LEU A 113 -0.14 3.42 7.28
C LEU A 113 -0.02 3.52 8.79
N LYS A 114 -1.08 3.98 9.47
CA LYS A 114 -1.13 4.06 10.95
C LYS A 114 -0.96 2.72 11.66
N ARG A 115 -1.29 1.60 10.99
CA ARG A 115 -1.20 0.25 11.57
C ARG A 115 -0.05 -0.59 11.02
N LEU A 116 0.39 -0.31 9.79
CA LEU A 116 1.36 -1.09 9.04
C LEU A 116 2.60 -1.45 9.86
N SER A 117 3.18 -0.47 10.55
CA SER A 117 4.40 -0.66 11.33
C SER A 117 4.22 -1.66 12.48
N ASN A 118 3.11 -1.55 13.21
CA ASN A 118 2.77 -2.48 14.29
C ASN A 118 2.46 -3.87 13.74
N ASP A 119 1.71 -3.97 12.63
CA ASP A 119 1.38 -5.27 12.02
C ASP A 119 2.65 -5.99 11.53
N PHE A 120 3.61 -5.27 10.93
CA PHE A 120 4.92 -5.84 10.58
C PHE A 120 5.70 -6.27 11.81
N LYS A 121 5.70 -5.46 12.89
CA LYS A 121 6.38 -5.81 14.14
C LYS A 121 5.82 -7.10 14.74
N LEU A 122 4.49 -7.24 14.75
CA LEU A 122 3.81 -8.43 15.27
C LEU A 122 4.10 -9.67 14.43
N LEU A 123 4.09 -9.57 13.10
CA LEU A 123 4.27 -10.72 12.22
C LEU A 123 5.74 -11.10 11.99
N TYR A 124 6.65 -10.14 12.03
CA TYR A 124 8.02 -10.31 11.54
C TYR A 124 9.11 -9.84 12.49
N GLY A 125 8.75 -9.35 13.68
CA GLY A 125 9.70 -8.94 14.72
C GLY A 125 10.33 -7.57 14.54
N HIS A 126 9.98 -6.82 13.49
CA HIS A 126 10.52 -5.48 13.24
C HIS A 126 9.45 -4.52 12.67
N PRO A 127 9.56 -3.22 12.94
CA PRO A 127 8.64 -2.23 12.40
C PRO A 127 8.87 -2.00 10.89
N VAL A 128 7.92 -1.29 10.29
CA VAL A 128 8.14 -0.54 9.05
C VAL A 128 8.36 0.92 9.43
N VAL A 129 9.49 1.47 9.01
CA VAL A 129 9.85 2.88 9.19
C VAL A 129 9.35 3.70 7.99
N LEU A 130 9.30 3.10 6.81
CA LEU A 130 9.03 3.83 5.58
C LEU A 130 8.30 2.98 4.54
N GLY A 131 7.27 3.57 3.93
CA GLY A 131 6.52 2.96 2.84
C GLY A 131 6.97 3.49 1.47
N GLU A 132 7.03 2.61 0.48
CA GLU A 132 7.20 2.97 -0.93
C GLU A 132 6.04 2.43 -1.77
N THR A 133 5.79 3.04 -2.93
CA THR A 133 4.90 2.48 -3.95
C THR A 133 5.40 2.90 -5.32
N PHE A 134 4.98 2.19 -6.37
CA PHE A 134 5.29 2.51 -7.75
C PHE A 134 3.98 2.70 -8.52
N VAL A 135 3.74 3.94 -8.97
CA VAL A 135 2.56 4.27 -9.77
C VAL A 135 2.96 4.39 -11.24
N ASP A 136 2.25 3.65 -12.08
CA ASP A 136 2.27 3.85 -13.53
C ASP A 136 1.43 5.08 -13.89
N LEU A 137 2.10 6.17 -14.25
CA LEU A 137 1.46 7.44 -14.59
C LEU A 137 0.74 7.41 -15.94
N SER A 138 0.99 6.41 -16.79
CA SER A 138 0.23 6.24 -18.04
C SER A 138 -1.23 5.86 -17.75
N SER A 139 -1.44 5.10 -16.68
CA SER A 139 -2.76 4.58 -16.29
C SER A 139 -3.38 5.36 -15.12
N TYR A 140 -2.56 5.93 -14.22
CA TYR A 140 -3.07 6.61 -13.01
C TYR A 140 -2.24 7.82 -12.61
N LYS A 141 -2.90 8.96 -12.36
CA LYS A 141 -2.26 10.19 -11.83
C LYS A 141 -1.75 10.04 -10.37
N GLY A 142 -2.03 8.91 -9.72
CA GLY A 142 -1.64 8.60 -8.34
C GLY A 142 -2.04 9.69 -7.32
N THR A 143 -3.20 10.30 -7.54
CA THR A 143 -3.78 11.38 -6.73
C THR A 143 -4.04 10.96 -5.28
N CYS A 144 -4.45 9.71 -5.07
CA CYS A 144 -4.69 9.16 -3.72
C CYS A 144 -3.44 9.16 -2.82
N TYR A 145 -2.28 8.81 -3.37
CA TYR A 145 -1.02 8.84 -2.62
C TYR A 145 -0.61 10.28 -2.26
N ARG A 146 -0.73 11.23 -3.19
CA ARG A 146 -0.47 12.66 -2.88
C ARG A 146 -1.38 13.17 -1.77
N ALA A 147 -2.67 12.85 -1.85
CA ALA A 147 -3.65 13.21 -0.84
C ALA A 147 -3.45 12.51 0.51
N ALA A 148 -2.71 11.41 0.55
CA ALA A 148 -2.31 10.72 1.78
C ALA A 148 -0.94 11.20 2.30
N ASN A 149 -0.51 12.41 1.91
CA ASN A 149 0.79 13.02 2.22
C ASN A 149 2.00 12.25 1.67
N TRP A 150 1.85 11.55 0.55
CA TRP A 150 3.01 10.89 -0.02
C TRP A 150 3.90 11.85 -0.84
N ILE A 151 5.19 11.95 -0.53
CA ILE A 151 6.21 12.73 -1.25
C ILE A 151 6.61 11.99 -2.50
N TYR A 152 6.44 12.61 -3.66
CA TYR A 152 6.95 12.11 -4.93
C TYR A 152 8.46 12.34 -5.00
N LEU A 153 9.25 11.28 -5.24
CA LEU A 153 10.70 11.42 -5.33
C LEU A 153 11.27 11.41 -6.74
N GLY A 154 10.57 10.84 -7.70
CA GLY A 154 11.06 10.78 -9.08
C GLY A 154 10.56 9.58 -9.86
N LYS A 155 11.00 9.54 -11.12
CA LYS A 155 10.73 8.48 -12.08
C LYS A 155 11.78 7.39 -11.94
N THR A 156 11.35 6.15 -11.84
CA THR A 156 12.19 4.96 -11.94
C THR A 156 11.85 4.20 -13.22
N VAL A 157 12.68 3.23 -13.61
CA VAL A 157 12.46 2.38 -14.79
C VAL A 157 11.15 1.57 -14.67
N ILE A 158 10.61 1.40 -13.45
CA ILE A 158 9.44 0.55 -13.14
C ILE A 158 8.23 1.39 -12.64
N GLY A 159 8.36 2.71 -12.53
CA GLY A 159 7.27 3.61 -12.09
C GLY A 159 7.72 4.75 -11.17
N HIS A 160 6.78 5.44 -10.52
CA HIS A 160 7.08 6.61 -9.69
C HIS A 160 7.03 6.32 -8.20
N LEU A 161 8.10 6.67 -7.49
CA LEU A 161 8.27 6.45 -6.07
C LEU A 161 7.55 7.51 -5.24
N LYS A 162 6.83 7.07 -4.21
CA LYS A 162 6.14 7.95 -3.26
C LYS A 162 6.43 7.55 -1.81
N PHE A 163 6.44 8.50 -0.88
CA PHE A 163 6.76 8.29 0.55
C PHE A 163 5.68 8.85 1.46
N PRO A 164 5.06 8.12 2.39
CA PRO A 164 4.24 8.78 3.40
C PRO A 164 5.09 9.75 4.24
N ARG A 165 4.58 10.97 4.49
CA ARG A 165 5.06 11.79 5.62
C ARG A 165 4.69 11.15 6.95
#